data_AF-A0A8I2DU95-F1
#
_entry.id   AF-A0A8I2DU95-F1
#
_cell.length_a   1.000
_cell.length_b   1.000
_cell.length_c   1.000
_cell.angle_alpha   90.00
_cell.angle_beta   90.00
_cell.angle_gamma   90.00
#
_symmetry.space_group_name_H-M   'P 1'
#
loop_
_entity.id
_entity.type
_entity.pdbx_description
1 polymer ?
#
loop_
_entity_poly.entity_id
_entity_poly.type
_entity_poly.pdbx_seq_one_letter_code
_entity_poly.pdbx_strand_id
1 'polypeptide(L)'
;MDANTGQKHCVTQPSGPALTYAEEITPEDVRSLEAFLNTQWDRVYEEVGETGETSFAMRSLLRLISDSAGFLLALVTVECPDTWQRAAIVREWQRLRSTAHEFNHCDGYDHRRWWHPVRHFDAQAEAAEHDRIRQAR
;
A
#
# COMPACT_ATOMS: atom_id res chain seq x y z
N MET A 1 -48.05 -8.52 -6.50
CA MET A 1 -47.03 -8.43 -7.56
C MET A 1 -45.83 -7.77 -6.91
N ASP A 2 -45.01 -8.59 -6.27
CA ASP A 2 -43.81 -8.17 -5.55
C ASP A 2 -42.59 -8.35 -6.45
N ALA A 3 -41.73 -7.33 -6.49
CA ALA A 3 -40.28 -7.47 -6.54
C ALA A 3 -39.64 -6.08 -6.42
N ASN A 4 -39.54 -5.64 -5.17
CA ASN A 4 -38.62 -4.59 -4.74
C ASN A 4 -37.22 -5.21 -4.69
N THR A 5 -36.39 -4.98 -5.71
CA THR A 5 -34.97 -5.38 -5.67
C THR A 5 -34.13 -4.13 -5.45
N GLY A 6 -33.88 -3.87 -4.16
CA GLY A 6 -32.93 -2.88 -3.71
C GLY A 6 -31.56 -3.11 -4.33
N GLN A 7 -31.17 -2.17 -5.17
CA GLN A 7 -29.83 -2.01 -5.69
C GLN A 7 -28.92 -1.65 -4.51
N LYS A 8 -28.32 -2.67 -3.89
CA LYS A 8 -27.26 -2.50 -2.90
C LYS A 8 -26.05 -1.93 -3.62
N HIS A 9 -25.99 -0.60 -3.72
CA HIS A 9 -24.74 0.09 -3.94
C HIS A 9 -23.80 -0.34 -2.81
N CYS A 10 -22.83 -1.19 -3.14
CA CYS A 10 -21.69 -1.42 -2.28
C CYS A 10 -20.90 -0.11 -2.31
N VAL A 11 -21.29 0.82 -1.44
CA VAL A 11 -20.53 2.05 -1.23
C VAL A 11 -19.31 1.62 -0.44
N THR A 12 -18.24 1.30 -1.16
CA THR A 12 -16.90 1.20 -0.56
C THR A 12 -16.66 2.56 0.10
N GLN A 13 -16.70 2.58 1.44
CA GLN A 13 -16.38 3.78 2.20
C GLN A 13 -15.00 4.26 1.77
N PRO A 14 -14.82 5.55 1.41
CA PRO A 14 -13.50 6.05 1.05
C PRO A 14 -12.55 5.86 2.24
N SER A 15 -11.38 5.26 2.01
CA SER A 15 -10.39 4.88 3.04
C SER A 15 -9.69 6.07 3.72
N GLY A 16 -10.29 7.25 3.70
CA GLY A 16 -9.74 8.48 4.27
C GLY A 16 -9.25 9.47 3.21
N PRO A 17 -8.61 10.58 3.64
CA PRO A 17 -7.99 11.56 2.74
C PRO A 17 -6.79 10.97 1.98
N ALA A 18 -6.29 11.67 0.97
CA ALA A 18 -5.09 11.24 0.28
C ALA A 18 -3.87 11.21 1.23
N LEU A 19 -3.03 10.18 1.09
CA LEU A 19 -1.79 10.08 1.83
C LEU A 19 -0.75 11.03 1.24
N THR A 20 -0.17 11.86 2.10
CA THR A 20 0.85 12.85 1.78
C THR A 20 2.18 12.50 2.44
N TYR A 21 2.15 11.97 3.67
CA TYR A 21 3.33 11.69 4.49
C TYR A 21 3.39 10.25 4.99
N ALA A 22 4.60 9.74 5.21
CA ALA A 22 4.84 8.35 5.61
C ALA A 22 4.15 7.98 6.93
N GLU A 23 4.05 8.93 7.85
CA GLU A 23 3.40 8.79 9.16
C GLU A 23 1.88 8.63 9.09
N GLU A 24 1.27 9.00 7.97
CA GLU A 24 -0.17 8.85 7.77
C GLU A 24 -0.55 7.44 7.32
N ILE A 25 0.44 6.61 6.96
CA ILE A 25 0.22 5.23 6.52
C ILE A 25 -0.12 4.38 7.75
N THR A 26 -1.31 3.84 7.74
CA THR A 26 -1.80 2.96 8.81
C THR A 26 -1.62 1.49 8.47
N PRO A 27 -1.66 0.58 9.47
CA PRO A 27 -1.75 -0.85 9.22
C PRO A 27 -2.92 -1.26 8.31
N GLU A 28 -4.04 -0.53 8.36
CA GLU A 28 -5.21 -0.79 7.50
C GLU A 28 -4.89 -0.45 6.04
N ASP A 29 -4.24 0.68 5.78
CA ASP A 29 -3.83 1.06 4.42
C ASP A 29 -2.95 -0.02 3.77
N VAL A 30 -2.01 -0.58 4.54
CA VAL A 30 -1.13 -1.67 4.08
C VAL A 30 -1.93 -2.93 3.77
N ARG A 31 -2.83 -3.33 4.67
CA ARG A 31 -3.66 -4.53 4.48
C ARG A 31 -4.63 -4.39 3.31
N SER A 32 -5.26 -3.23 3.14
CA SER A 32 -6.18 -2.98 2.03
C SER A 32 -5.45 -3.03 0.69
N LEU A 33 -4.26 -2.45 0.61
CA LEU A 33 -3.43 -2.47 -0.60
C LEU A 33 -2.93 -3.89 -0.91
N GLU A 34 -2.47 -4.64 0.11
CA GLU A 34 -2.06 -6.04 -0.04
C GLU A 34 -3.23 -6.93 -0.48
N ALA A 35 -4.42 -6.78 0.13
CA ALA A 35 -5.60 -7.53 -0.24
C ALA A 35 -6.04 -7.24 -1.68
N PHE A 36 -5.97 -5.98 -2.11
CA PHE A 36 -6.22 -5.59 -3.49
C PHE A 36 -5.23 -6.26 -4.44
N LEU A 37 -3.93 -6.19 -4.15
CA LEU A 37 -2.89 -6.82 -4.98
C LEU A 37 -3.07 -8.33 -5.08
N ASN A 38 -3.34 -9.02 -3.96
CA ASN A 38 -3.62 -10.46 -3.96
C ASN A 38 -4.82 -10.80 -4.83
N THR A 39 -5.91 -10.02 -4.74
CA THR A 39 -7.10 -10.21 -5.58
C THR A 39 -6.79 -10.09 -7.07
N GLN A 40 -5.98 -9.10 -7.46
CA GLN A 40 -5.58 -8.96 -8.86
C GLN A 40 -4.61 -10.07 -9.30
N TRP A 41 -3.71 -10.50 -8.42
CA TRP A 41 -2.78 -11.59 -8.72
C TRP A 41 -3.50 -12.90 -8.96
N ASP A 42 -4.52 -13.23 -8.17
CA ASP A 42 -5.33 -14.43 -8.36
C ASP A 42 -5.98 -14.44 -9.75
N ARG A 43 -6.51 -13.30 -10.21
CA ARG A 43 -7.09 -13.16 -11.56
C ARG A 43 -6.05 -13.39 -12.66
N VAL A 44 -4.88 -12.77 -12.56
CA VAL A 44 -3.81 -12.98 -13.56
C VAL A 44 -3.33 -14.44 -13.53
N TYR A 45 -3.34 -15.08 -12.36
CA TYR A 45 -2.96 -16.48 -12.21
C TYR A 45 -3.92 -17.43 -12.94
N GLU A 46 -5.23 -17.16 -12.89
CA GLU A 46 -6.24 -17.90 -13.66
C GLU A 46 -5.98 -17.82 -15.18
N GLU A 47 -5.47 -16.69 -15.68
CA GLU A 47 -5.17 -16.50 -17.10
C GLU A 47 -3.84 -17.16 -17.53
N VAL A 48 -2.79 -17.03 -16.71
CA VAL A 48 -1.45 -17.55 -17.03
C VAL A 48 -1.35 -19.06 -16.79
N GLY A 49 -2.15 -19.59 -15.87
CA GLY A 49 -2.10 -20.99 -15.46
C GLY A 49 -0.90 -21.33 -14.57
N GLU A 50 -0.82 -22.58 -14.13
CA GLU A 50 0.06 -22.92 -13.01
C GLU A 50 1.51 -23.23 -13.37
N THR A 51 1.81 -23.44 -14.66
CA THR A 51 3.08 -24.00 -15.12
C THR A 51 3.81 -23.08 -16.10
N GLY A 52 5.13 -23.24 -16.17
CA GLY A 52 5.99 -22.49 -17.10
C GLY A 52 6.68 -21.28 -16.45
N GLU A 53 7.60 -20.68 -17.20
CA GLU A 53 8.48 -19.61 -16.72
C GLU A 53 7.69 -18.37 -16.27
N THR A 54 6.60 -18.04 -16.98
CA THR A 54 5.71 -16.93 -16.60
C THR A 54 5.05 -17.17 -15.25
N SER A 55 4.49 -18.36 -14.99
CA SER A 55 3.92 -18.73 -13.68
C SER A 55 4.98 -18.65 -12.57
N PHE A 56 6.21 -19.09 -12.83
CA PHE A 56 7.31 -19.01 -11.86
C PHE A 56 7.75 -17.56 -11.58
N ALA A 57 7.85 -16.72 -12.60
CA ALA A 57 8.14 -15.30 -12.44
C ALA A 57 7.04 -14.61 -11.63
N MET A 58 5.76 -14.88 -11.92
CA MET A 58 4.63 -14.34 -11.19
C MET A 58 4.60 -14.76 -9.72
N ARG A 59 4.81 -16.05 -9.42
CA ARG A 59 4.90 -16.53 -8.03
C ARG A 59 6.07 -15.88 -7.28
N SER A 60 7.17 -15.59 -7.96
CA SER A 60 8.32 -14.90 -7.35
C SER A 60 8.01 -13.42 -7.08
N LEU A 61 7.31 -12.75 -8.00
CA LEU A 61 6.82 -11.38 -7.81
C LEU A 61 5.82 -11.31 -6.65
N LEU A 62 4.89 -12.26 -6.55
CA LEU A 62 3.92 -12.32 -5.46
C LEU A 62 4.61 -12.40 -4.10
N ARG A 63 5.61 -13.29 -3.96
CA ARG A 63 6.40 -13.38 -2.72
C ARG A 63 7.07 -12.06 -2.37
N LEU A 64 7.68 -11.38 -3.34
CA LEU A 64 8.30 -10.08 -3.12
C LEU A 64 7.30 -9.03 -2.64
N ILE A 65 6.09 -9.03 -3.20
CA ILE A 65 4.99 -8.12 -2.81
C ILE A 65 4.54 -8.44 -1.38
N SER A 66 4.27 -9.70 -1.07
CA SER A 66 3.88 -10.13 0.28
C SER A 66 4.95 -9.85 1.32
N ASP A 67 6.23 -10.09 1.00
CA ASP A 67 7.35 -9.78 1.89
C ASP A 67 7.45 -8.27 2.14
N SER A 68 7.27 -7.45 1.09
CA SER A 68 7.24 -5.99 1.19
C SER A 68 6.06 -5.49 2.03
N ALA A 69 4.87 -6.04 1.84
CA ALA A 69 3.68 -5.72 2.62
C ALA A 69 3.84 -6.13 4.09
N GLY A 70 4.34 -7.33 4.37
CA GLY A 70 4.63 -7.80 5.72
C GLY A 70 5.69 -6.94 6.42
N PHE A 71 6.76 -6.57 5.72
CA PHE A 71 7.79 -5.69 6.26
C PHE A 71 7.25 -4.28 6.53
N LEU A 72 6.49 -3.71 5.59
CA LEU A 72 5.85 -2.42 5.77
C LEU A 72 4.87 -2.44 6.95
N LEU A 73 4.06 -3.48 7.07
CA LEU A 73 3.12 -3.67 8.18
C LEU A 73 3.85 -3.67 9.53
N ALA A 74 5.00 -4.35 9.62
CA ALA A 74 5.82 -4.32 10.84
C ALA A 74 6.33 -2.90 11.14
N LEU A 75 6.80 -2.16 10.13
CA LEU A 75 7.34 -0.81 10.32
C LEU A 75 6.29 0.21 10.76
N VAL A 76 5.08 0.18 10.19
CA VAL A 76 4.01 1.14 10.54
C VAL A 76 3.40 0.88 11.92
N THR A 77 3.76 -0.23 12.58
CA THR A 77 3.37 -0.52 13.98
C THR A 77 4.39 -0.04 15.01
N VAL A 78 5.56 0.43 14.58
CA VAL A 78 6.57 1.00 15.47
C VAL A 78 6.13 2.40 15.90
N GLU A 79 6.03 2.64 17.21
CA GLU A 79 5.54 3.91 17.77
C GLU A 79 6.46 5.10 17.44
N CYS A 80 7.77 4.90 17.46
CA CYS A 80 8.77 5.92 17.15
C CYS A 80 9.80 5.38 16.15
N PRO A 81 9.47 5.30 14.84
CA PRO A 81 10.40 4.80 13.84
C PRO A 81 11.59 5.74 13.71
N ASP A 82 12.79 5.17 13.65
CA ASP A 82 14.02 5.90 13.38
C ASP A 82 14.15 6.29 11.88
N THR A 83 15.24 6.96 11.52
CA THR A 83 15.44 7.53 10.19
C THR A 83 15.46 6.46 9.10
N TRP A 84 16.05 5.28 9.33
CA TRP A 84 16.08 4.22 8.31
C TRP A 84 14.73 3.53 8.21
N GLN A 85 14.01 3.36 9.32
CA GLN A 85 12.65 2.80 9.34
C GLN A 85 11.69 3.67 8.55
N ARG A 86 11.75 4.99 8.72
CA ARG A 86 10.96 5.95 7.92
C ARG A 86 11.28 5.87 6.43
N ALA A 87 12.57 5.72 6.08
CA ALA A 87 12.99 5.50 4.69
C ALA A 87 12.45 4.20 4.11
N ALA A 88 12.45 3.14 4.91
CA ALA A 88 11.89 1.87 4.52
C ALA A 88 10.36 1.96 4.33
N ILE A 89 9.63 2.67 5.21
CA ILE A 89 8.18 2.90 5.05
C ILE A 89 7.87 3.53 3.69
N VAL A 90 8.55 4.63 3.34
CA VAL A 90 8.35 5.29 2.04
C VAL A 90 8.68 4.35 0.90
N ARG A 91 9.84 3.68 0.97
CA ARG A 91 10.30 2.79 -0.11
C ARG A 91 9.31 1.65 -0.36
N GLU A 92 8.88 0.95 0.68
CA GLU A 92 7.96 -0.18 0.54
C GLU A 92 6.56 0.29 0.13
N TRP A 93 6.06 1.40 0.67
CA TRP A 93 4.79 1.97 0.22
C TRP A 93 4.82 2.31 -1.28
N GLN A 94 5.89 2.98 -1.73
CA GLN A 94 6.06 3.32 -3.14
C GLN A 94 6.16 2.08 -4.03
N ARG A 95 6.83 1.01 -3.56
CA ARG A 95 6.87 -0.28 -4.26
C ARG A 95 5.47 -0.84 -4.44
N LEU A 96 4.72 -1.03 -3.34
CA LEU A 96 3.38 -1.63 -3.37
C LEU A 96 2.41 -0.79 -4.21
N ARG A 97 2.38 0.53 -4.02
CA ARG A 97 1.46 1.39 -4.79
C ARG A 97 1.78 1.38 -6.29
N SER A 98 3.07 1.33 -6.65
CA SER A 98 3.47 1.31 -8.07
C SER A 98 3.06 0.00 -8.72
N THR A 99 3.19 -1.11 -8.00
CA THR A 99 2.65 -2.40 -8.45
C THR A 99 1.14 -2.37 -8.59
N ALA A 100 0.41 -1.77 -7.63
CA ALA A 100 -1.03 -1.68 -7.68
C ALA A 100 -1.53 -0.75 -8.81
N HIS A 101 -0.72 0.24 -9.20
CA HIS A 101 -1.08 1.20 -10.24
C HIS A 101 -1.30 0.55 -11.62
N GLU A 102 -0.64 -0.58 -11.91
CA GLU A 102 -0.91 -1.36 -13.13
C GLU A 102 -2.38 -1.84 -13.20
N PHE A 103 -3.04 -1.95 -12.05
CA PHE A 103 -4.43 -2.37 -11.90
C PHE A 103 -5.36 -1.21 -11.54
N ASN A 104 -4.98 0.03 -11.82
CA ASN A 104 -5.77 1.22 -11.45
C ASN A 104 -7.18 1.29 -12.09
N HIS A 105 -7.43 0.47 -13.11
CA HIS A 105 -8.69 0.35 -13.82
C HIS A 105 -9.59 -0.76 -13.23
N CYS A 106 -9.07 -1.58 -12.32
CA CYS A 106 -9.81 -2.65 -11.68
C CYS A 106 -10.66 -2.13 -10.52
N ASP A 107 -11.84 -2.74 -10.33
CA ASP A 107 -12.68 -2.48 -9.17
C ASP A 107 -11.92 -2.71 -7.86
N GLY A 108 -12.11 -1.79 -6.90
CA GLY A 108 -11.46 -1.84 -5.60
C GLY A 108 -10.13 -1.08 -5.51
N TYR A 109 -9.62 -0.52 -6.62
CA TYR A 109 -8.47 0.38 -6.56
C TYR A 109 -8.86 1.72 -5.89
N ASP A 110 -8.21 2.06 -4.78
CA ASP A 110 -8.46 3.32 -4.09
C ASP A 110 -7.58 4.45 -4.66
N HIS A 111 -8.09 5.10 -5.71
CA HIS A 111 -7.46 6.27 -6.32
C HIS A 111 -7.24 7.40 -5.32
N ARG A 112 -8.16 7.62 -4.39
CA ARG A 112 -8.02 8.74 -3.46
C ARG A 112 -6.86 8.52 -2.51
N ARG A 113 -6.65 7.27 -2.07
CA ARG A 113 -5.68 6.93 -1.03
C ARG A 113 -4.30 6.59 -1.59
N TRP A 114 -4.21 5.87 -2.71
CA TRP A 114 -2.95 5.27 -3.18
C TRP A 114 -2.28 6.01 -4.35
N TRP A 115 -2.98 6.97 -4.96
CA TRP A 115 -2.53 7.61 -6.19
C TRP A 115 -1.24 8.43 -6.02
N HIS A 116 -1.12 9.16 -4.91
CA HIS A 116 -0.05 10.12 -4.75
C HIS A 116 1.23 9.49 -4.16
N PRO A 117 2.41 9.88 -4.65
CA PRO A 117 3.66 9.56 -3.97
C PRO A 117 3.67 10.17 -2.57
N VAL A 118 3.91 9.33 -1.57
CA VAL A 118 4.08 9.76 -0.18
C VAL A 118 5.50 10.30 0.04
N ARG A 119 5.59 11.37 0.84
CA ARG A 119 6.84 12.03 1.23
C ARG A 119 7.40 11.50 2.55
N HIS A 120 8.69 11.74 2.72
CA HIS A 120 9.50 11.22 3.81
C HIS A 120 9.24 11.86 5.18
N PHE A 121 9.00 13.16 5.21
CA PHE A 121 8.70 13.93 6.40
C PHE A 121 7.58 14.92 6.11
N ASP A 122 6.74 15.14 7.12
CA ASP A 122 6.01 16.39 7.22
C ASP A 122 6.96 17.52 7.68
N ALA A 123 6.52 18.78 7.56
CA ALA A 123 7.39 19.92 7.88
C ALA A 123 7.82 19.93 9.36
N GLN A 124 7.03 19.35 10.25
CA GLN A 124 7.30 19.31 11.68
C GLN A 124 8.34 18.24 12.04
N ALA A 125 8.25 17.06 11.44
CA ALA A 125 9.22 15.98 11.59
C ALA A 125 10.57 16.33 10.98
N GLU A 126 10.58 17.06 9.85
CA GLU A 126 11.80 17.60 9.26
C GLU A 126 12.50 18.60 10.19
N ALA A 127 11.73 19.52 10.80
CA ALA A 127 12.25 20.47 11.77
C ALA A 127 12.80 19.78 13.03
N ALA A 128 12.08 18.79 13.57
CA ALA A 128 12.52 18.03 14.74
C ALA A 128 13.81 17.24 14.49
N GLU A 129 13.99 16.69 13.28
CA GLU A 129 15.21 15.98 12.90
C GLU A 129 16.39 16.93 12.74
N HIS A 130 16.19 18.09 12.10
CA HIS A 130 17.22 19.13 12.03
C HIS A 130 17.66 19.61 13.41
N ASP A 131 16.73 19.73 14.36
CA ASP A 131 17.05 20.10 15.73
C ASP A 131 17.84 19.00 16.45
N ARG A 132 17.51 17.72 16.26
CA ARG A 132 18.32 16.59 16.77
C ARG A 132 19.75 16.61 16.24
N ILE A 133 19.93 16.80 14.94
CA ILE A 133 21.25 16.89 14.31
C ILE A 133 22.04 18.08 14.88
N ARG A 134 21.37 19.20 15.13
CA ARG A 134 21.99 20.39 15.75
C ARG A 134 22.42 20.13 17.19
N GLN A 135 21.65 19.39 17.97
CA GLN A 135 21.95 19.05 19.36
C GLN A 135 23.03 17.97 19.52
N ALA A 136 23.26 17.16 18.48
CA ALA A 136 24.29 16.11 18.45
C ALA A 136 25.67 16.59 17.95
N ARG A 137 25.81 17.87 17.60
CA ARG A 137 27.06 18.53 17.18
C ARG A 137 27.60 19.42 18.29
#